data_AF-A0AAV5S269-F1
#
_entry.id   AF-A0AAV5S269-F1
#
_cell.length_a   1.000
_cell.length_b   1.000
_cell.length_c   1.000
_cell.angle_alpha   90.00
_cell.angle_beta   90.00
_cell.angle_gamma   90.00
#
_symmetry.space_group_name_H-M   'P 1'
#
loop_
_entity.id
_entity.type
_entity.pdbx_description
1 polymer ?
#
loop_
_entity_poly.entity_id
_entity_poly.type
_entity_poly.pdbx_seq_one_letter_code
_entity_poly.pdbx_strand_id
1 'polypeptide(L)'
;MVSHIVSKLYQYYQLASSFLYVALASRWLILFPLVGVRFLPGGIHEFLMYLLLGSSLLELVWLFVFRGLKGAFRQRTVYKDVNFLYVVGVLHFHDDYEHALVLKNISYSVFIVALGVSQAYCHGTQLFKRAPNHRRKTLLWRLNTFVALPALYISEFCLLLLNLQFPNYHTTELLRAVNQVVLVIYFPVALTCYRKFIARG
;
A
#
# COMPACT_ATOMS: atom_id res chain seq x y z
N MET A 1 -5.83 29.48 -5.49
CA MET A 1 -4.35 29.59 -5.48
C MET A 1 -3.87 28.94 -4.19
N VAL A 2 -3.14 27.82 -4.25
CA VAL A 2 -2.69 27.13 -3.03
C VAL A 2 -1.56 27.93 -2.39
N SER A 3 -1.65 28.18 -1.08
CA SER A 3 -0.64 28.97 -0.38
C SER A 3 0.71 28.26 -0.35
N HIS A 4 1.80 29.03 -0.26
CA HIS A 4 3.16 28.50 -0.21
C HIS A 4 3.34 27.50 0.95
N ILE A 5 2.74 27.80 2.12
CA ILE A 5 2.75 26.94 3.32
C ILE A 5 2.13 25.58 3.03
N VAL A 6 0.97 25.55 2.37
CA VAL A 6 0.26 24.30 2.03
C VAL A 6 1.11 23.44 1.09
N SER A 7 1.83 24.05 0.14
CA SER A 7 2.74 23.31 -0.75
C SER A 7 3.94 22.71 0.01
N LYS A 8 4.49 23.43 0.98
CA LYS A 8 5.62 22.96 1.81
C LYS A 8 5.19 21.83 2.73
N LEU A 9 3.99 21.91 3.31
CA LEU A 9 3.44 20.85 4.16
C LEU A 9 3.20 19.57 3.35
N TYR A 10 2.70 19.69 2.12
CA TYR A 10 2.58 18.55 1.21
C TYR A 10 3.96 17.93 0.88
N GLN A 11 4.98 18.76 0.58
CA GLN A 11 6.35 18.26 0.34
C GLN A 11 6.91 17.53 1.56
N TYR A 12 6.72 18.09 2.76
CA TYR A 12 7.13 17.45 4.00
C TYR A 12 6.44 16.10 4.20
N TYR A 13 5.13 16.04 3.96
CA TYR A 13 4.37 14.79 4.00
C TYR A 13 4.89 13.75 3.00
N GLN A 14 5.20 14.14 1.74
CA GLN A 14 5.75 13.24 0.73
C GLN A 14 7.15 12.74 1.14
N LEU A 15 8.00 13.60 1.70
CA LEU A 15 9.33 13.23 2.20
C LEU A 15 9.23 12.26 3.37
N ALA A 16 8.43 12.60 4.38
CA ALA A 16 8.24 11.79 5.58
C ALA A 16 7.65 10.42 5.22
N SER A 17 6.61 10.38 4.38
CA SER A 17 5.99 9.12 3.94
C SER A 17 6.99 8.26 3.15
N SER A 18 7.72 8.86 2.20
CA SER A 18 8.77 8.14 1.47
C SER A 18 9.81 7.55 2.42
N PHE A 19 10.26 8.31 3.41
CA PHE A 19 11.23 7.85 4.41
C PHE A 19 10.68 6.70 5.26
N LEU A 20 9.44 6.81 5.74
CA LEU A 20 8.79 5.76 6.54
C LEU A 20 8.60 4.46 5.77
N TYR A 21 8.26 4.52 4.48
CA TYR A 21 8.17 3.32 3.64
C TYR A 21 9.54 2.70 3.32
N VAL A 22 10.60 3.51 3.20
CA VAL A 22 11.98 3.00 3.16
C VAL A 22 12.35 2.34 4.49
N ALA A 23 11.97 2.94 5.62
CA ALA A 23 12.20 2.39 6.95
C ALA A 23 11.45 1.05 7.16
N LEU A 24 10.23 0.91 6.64
CA LEU A 24 9.49 -0.35 6.61
C LEU A 24 10.29 -1.42 5.86
N ALA A 25 10.73 -1.11 4.64
CA ALA A 25 11.46 -2.04 3.79
C ALA A 25 12.83 -2.42 4.40
N SER A 26 13.55 -1.45 4.98
CA SER A 26 14.84 -1.72 5.64
C SER A 26 14.67 -2.54 6.91
N ARG A 27 13.64 -2.27 7.73
CA ARG A 27 13.31 -3.05 8.91
C ARG A 27 13.00 -4.49 8.55
N TRP A 28 12.23 -4.72 7.47
CA TRP A 28 12.01 -6.07 6.95
C TRP A 28 13.32 -6.71 6.46
N LEU A 29 14.15 -6.00 5.69
CA LEU A 29 15.40 -6.56 5.12
C LEU A 29 16.39 -6.98 6.21
N ILE A 30 16.49 -6.21 7.29
CA ILE A 30 17.35 -6.53 8.42
C ILE A 30 16.81 -7.72 9.22
N LEU A 31 15.49 -7.78 9.46
CA LEU A 31 14.90 -8.78 10.36
C LEU A 31 14.61 -10.12 9.65
N PHE A 32 14.29 -10.10 8.36
CA PHE A 32 14.00 -11.31 7.59
C PHE A 32 15.09 -12.39 7.67
N PRO A 33 16.40 -12.10 7.49
CA PRO A 33 17.44 -13.12 7.64
C PRO A 33 17.63 -13.59 9.08
N LEU A 34 17.35 -12.75 10.07
CA LEU A 34 17.51 -13.10 11.50
C LEU A 34 16.41 -14.05 11.98
N VAL A 35 15.20 -13.89 11.45
CA VAL A 35 14.01 -14.46 12.05
C VAL A 35 13.24 -15.40 11.10
N GLY A 36 13.54 -15.33 9.81
CA GLY A 36 12.94 -16.15 8.77
C GLY A 36 11.43 -15.98 8.66
N VAL A 37 10.76 -17.00 8.13
CA VAL A 37 9.30 -17.01 7.91
C VAL A 37 8.53 -17.29 9.22
N ARG A 38 9.20 -17.85 10.25
CA ARG A 38 8.54 -18.34 11.47
C ARG A 38 8.17 -17.24 12.46
N PHE A 39 8.90 -16.12 12.48
CA PHE A 39 8.62 -15.02 13.40
C PHE A 39 8.82 -13.68 12.66
N LEU A 40 7.80 -13.16 11.98
CA LEU A 40 7.82 -11.74 11.67
C LEU A 40 7.52 -10.99 12.97
N PRO A 41 8.41 -10.12 13.47
CA PRO A 41 8.18 -9.49 14.75
C PRO A 41 6.92 -8.62 14.68
N GLY A 42 6.03 -8.73 15.68
CA GLY A 42 4.77 -8.00 15.76
C GLY A 42 4.93 -6.49 15.54
N GLY A 43 6.06 -5.92 15.97
CA GLY A 43 6.40 -4.52 15.75
C GLY A 43 6.54 -4.10 14.27
N ILE A 44 6.76 -5.01 13.30
CA ILE A 44 6.70 -4.69 11.86
C ILE A 44 5.25 -4.59 11.40
N HIS A 45 4.40 -5.53 11.83
CA HIS A 45 2.98 -5.54 11.47
C HIS A 45 2.29 -4.29 12.01
N GLU A 46 2.47 -3.98 13.29
CA GLU A 46 1.89 -2.79 13.91
C GLU A 46 2.37 -1.51 13.21
N PHE A 47 3.68 -1.40 12.96
CA PHE A 47 4.24 -0.27 12.22
C PHE A 47 3.65 -0.13 10.81
N LEU A 48 3.48 -1.25 10.10
CA LEU A 48 2.84 -1.27 8.79
C LEU A 48 1.40 -0.78 8.84
N MET A 49 0.60 -1.24 9.80
CA MET A 49 -0.82 -0.88 9.91
C MET A 49 -1.00 0.61 10.20
N TYR A 50 -0.23 1.17 11.15
CA TYR A 50 -0.27 2.60 11.42
C TYR A 50 0.26 3.44 10.26
N LEU A 51 1.32 2.97 9.57
CA LEU A 51 1.85 3.65 8.40
C LEU A 51 0.82 3.68 7.26
N LEU A 52 0.17 2.56 6.97
CA LEU A 52 -0.90 2.47 5.97
C LEU A 52 -2.06 3.38 6.31
N LEU A 53 -2.54 3.35 7.56
CA LEU A 53 -3.64 4.19 8.03
C LEU A 53 -3.32 5.67 7.88
N GLY A 54 -2.20 6.12 8.47
CA GLY A 54 -1.80 7.53 8.47
C GLY A 54 -1.49 8.05 7.07
N SER A 55 -0.70 7.30 6.29
CA SER A 55 -0.34 7.74 4.93
C SER A 55 -1.56 7.78 4.00
N SER A 56 -2.48 6.82 4.07
CA SER A 56 -3.67 6.79 3.22
C SER A 56 -4.67 7.89 3.57
N LEU A 57 -4.91 8.15 4.86
CA LEU A 57 -5.79 9.23 5.29
C LEU A 57 -5.24 10.60 4.87
N LEU A 58 -3.95 10.84 5.07
CA LEU A 58 -3.32 12.09 4.69
C LEU A 58 -3.28 12.27 3.17
N GLU A 59 -2.99 11.23 2.39
CA GLU A 59 -3.01 11.29 0.92
C GLU A 59 -4.42 11.64 0.40
N LEU A 60 -5.47 11.04 0.96
CA LEU A 60 -6.86 11.36 0.63
C LEU A 60 -7.18 12.84 0.93
N VAL A 61 -6.80 13.33 2.12
CA VAL A 61 -6.97 14.75 2.48
C VAL A 61 -6.26 15.65 1.45
N TRP A 62 -5.01 15.34 1.10
CA TRP A 62 -4.27 16.10 0.10
C TRP A 62 -4.93 16.07 -1.28
N LEU A 63 -5.42 14.92 -1.73
CA LEU A 63 -6.13 14.79 -3.00
C LEU A 63 -7.38 15.67 -3.04
N PHE A 64 -8.15 15.71 -1.95
CA PHE A 64 -9.33 16.57 -1.84
C PHE A 64 -8.96 18.05 -1.83
N VAL A 65 -7.90 18.44 -1.11
CA VAL A 65 -7.41 19.82 -1.05
C VAL A 65 -6.95 20.32 -2.44
N PHE A 66 -6.21 19.51 -3.19
CA PHE A 66 -5.64 19.95 -4.47
C PHE A 66 -6.59 19.80 -5.68
N ARG A 67 -7.53 18.85 -5.66
CA ARG A 67 -8.34 18.49 -6.84
C ARG A 67 -9.85 18.56 -6.62
N GLY A 68 -10.30 18.81 -5.38
CA GLY A 68 -11.70 18.76 -4.99
C GLY A 68 -12.30 17.36 -5.07
N LEU A 69 -13.55 17.21 -4.61
CA LEU A 69 -14.25 15.92 -4.53
C LEU A 69 -14.34 15.21 -5.88
N LYS A 70 -14.89 15.87 -6.91
CA LYS A 70 -15.08 15.27 -8.25
C LYS A 70 -13.76 14.91 -8.93
N GLY A 71 -12.71 15.71 -8.72
CA GLY A 71 -11.38 15.46 -9.30
C GLY A 71 -10.61 14.34 -8.60
N ALA A 72 -10.84 14.14 -7.30
CA ALA A 72 -10.22 13.11 -6.48
C ALA A 72 -10.70 11.69 -6.87
N PHE A 73 -12.01 11.44 -6.94
CA PHE A 73 -12.57 10.11 -7.27
C PHE A 73 -12.16 9.57 -8.66
N ARG A 74 -11.73 10.45 -9.56
CA ARG A 74 -11.21 10.07 -10.87
C ARG A 74 -9.75 9.57 -10.82
N GLN A 75 -9.05 9.79 -9.71
CA GLN A 75 -7.65 9.37 -9.54
C GLN A 75 -7.54 7.93 -9.07
N ARG A 76 -6.59 7.20 -9.64
CA ARG A 76 -6.20 5.85 -9.19
C ARG A 76 -5.76 5.85 -7.72
N THR A 77 -5.16 6.95 -7.26
CA THR A 77 -4.65 7.08 -5.89
C THR A 77 -5.74 6.85 -4.84
N VAL A 78 -6.97 7.34 -5.08
CA VAL A 78 -8.10 7.09 -4.16
C VAL A 78 -8.38 5.60 -4.01
N TYR A 79 -8.43 4.84 -5.12
CA TYR A 79 -8.66 3.39 -5.06
C TYR A 79 -7.53 2.65 -4.34
N LYS A 80 -6.27 3.12 -4.48
CA LYS A 80 -5.13 2.60 -3.73
C LYS A 80 -5.30 2.85 -2.23
N ASP A 81 -5.61 4.08 -1.84
CA ASP A 81 -5.74 4.47 -0.43
C ASP A 81 -6.93 3.77 0.24
N VAL A 82 -8.05 3.62 -0.48
CA VAL A 82 -9.21 2.83 -0.01
C VAL A 82 -8.84 1.35 0.16
N ASN A 83 -8.07 0.77 -0.77
CA ASN A 83 -7.57 -0.60 -0.63
C ASN A 83 -6.66 -0.76 0.60
N PHE A 84 -5.79 0.22 0.87
CA PHE A 84 -4.93 0.20 2.04
C PHE A 84 -5.71 0.34 3.35
N LEU A 85 -6.72 1.21 3.39
CA LEU A 85 -7.64 1.30 4.54
C LEU A 85 -8.43 0.01 4.74
N TYR A 86 -8.84 -0.65 3.66
CA TYR A 86 -9.44 -1.99 3.71
C TYR A 86 -8.48 -3.03 4.28
N VAL A 87 -7.22 -3.05 3.82
CA VAL A 87 -6.18 -3.93 4.36
C VAL A 87 -5.98 -3.70 5.85
N VAL A 88 -5.95 -2.44 6.31
CA VAL A 88 -5.89 -2.12 7.74
C VAL A 88 -7.14 -2.65 8.46
N GLY A 89 -8.34 -2.39 7.95
CA GLY A 89 -9.57 -2.88 8.58
C GLY A 89 -9.66 -4.42 8.70
N VAL A 90 -9.06 -5.14 7.75
CA VAL A 90 -9.04 -6.61 7.74
C VAL A 90 -7.91 -7.18 8.61
N LEU A 91 -6.70 -6.61 8.50
CA LEU A 91 -5.50 -7.20 9.09
C LEU A 91 -5.08 -6.58 10.42
N HIS A 92 -5.55 -5.38 10.80
CA HIS A 92 -5.18 -4.73 12.05
C HIS A 92 -5.49 -5.59 13.27
N PHE A 93 -6.56 -6.37 13.25
CA PHE A 93 -6.92 -7.25 14.38
C PHE A 93 -6.03 -8.49 14.53
N HIS A 94 -4.96 -8.60 13.74
CA HIS A 94 -3.99 -9.68 13.84
C HIS A 94 -2.77 -9.24 14.67
N ASP A 95 -3.02 -8.69 15.86
CA ASP A 95 -1.97 -8.25 16.79
C ASP A 95 -1.12 -9.44 17.30
N ASP A 96 -1.73 -10.62 17.43
CA ASP A 96 -1.05 -11.86 17.83
C ASP A 96 -0.54 -12.64 16.62
N TYR A 97 0.69 -12.30 16.20
CA TYR A 97 1.41 -13.03 15.13
C TYR A 97 1.48 -14.55 15.40
N GLU A 98 1.51 -14.97 16.67
CA GLU A 98 1.59 -16.39 17.03
C GLU A 98 0.39 -17.20 16.54
N HIS A 99 -0.80 -16.61 16.50
CA HIS A 99 -2.05 -17.28 16.12
C HIS A 99 -2.51 -16.95 14.69
N ALA A 100 -1.97 -15.89 14.08
CA ALA A 100 -2.34 -15.46 12.74
C ALA A 100 -1.57 -16.19 11.63
N LEU A 101 -2.14 -17.30 11.11
CA LEU A 101 -1.56 -18.07 9.99
C LEU A 101 -1.37 -17.24 8.71
N VAL A 102 -2.23 -16.24 8.49
CA VAL A 102 -2.15 -15.32 7.35
C VAL A 102 -0.84 -14.52 7.36
N LEU A 103 -0.40 -14.07 8.53
CA LEU A 103 0.82 -13.27 8.70
C LEU A 103 2.10 -14.09 8.54
N LYS A 104 2.03 -15.41 8.77
CA LYS A 104 3.16 -16.35 8.61
C LYS A 104 3.40 -16.76 7.15
N ASN A 105 2.49 -16.42 6.24
CA ASN A 105 2.65 -16.80 4.85
C ASN A 105 3.69 -15.91 4.15
N ILE A 106 4.45 -16.47 3.22
CA ILE A 106 5.43 -15.72 2.41
C ILE A 106 4.78 -14.57 1.63
N SER A 107 3.50 -14.70 1.26
CA SER A 107 2.74 -13.61 0.65
C SER A 107 2.72 -12.35 1.51
N TYR A 108 2.70 -12.47 2.84
CA TYR A 108 2.75 -11.31 3.74
C TYR A 108 4.10 -10.59 3.69
N SER A 109 5.19 -11.36 3.64
CA SER A 109 6.54 -10.80 3.46
C SER A 109 6.70 -10.12 2.10
N VAL A 110 6.23 -10.75 1.03
CA VAL A 110 6.23 -10.16 -0.33
C VAL A 110 5.40 -8.88 -0.35
N PHE A 111 4.25 -8.87 0.32
CA PHE A 111 3.40 -7.69 0.46
C PHE A 111 4.15 -6.51 1.10
N ILE A 112 4.81 -6.73 2.24
CA ILE A 112 5.56 -5.68 2.95
C ILE A 112 6.64 -5.06 2.07
N VAL A 113 7.44 -5.89 1.39
CA VAL A 113 8.55 -5.41 0.56
C VAL A 113 8.03 -4.69 -0.67
N ALA A 114 7.08 -5.29 -1.38
CA ALA A 114 6.50 -4.72 -2.59
C ALA A 114 5.81 -3.39 -2.29
N LEU A 115 5.07 -3.31 -1.18
CA LEU A 115 4.44 -2.09 -0.69
C LEU A 115 5.48 -1.04 -0.32
N GLY A 116 6.47 -1.38 0.50
CA GLY A 116 7.52 -0.46 0.96
C GLY A 116 8.27 0.17 -0.21
N VAL A 117 8.73 -0.66 -1.16
CA VAL A 117 9.43 -0.18 -2.36
C VAL A 117 8.51 0.67 -3.24
N SER A 118 7.27 0.22 -3.46
CA SER A 118 6.35 0.90 -4.36
C SER A 118 5.87 2.25 -3.82
N GLN A 119 5.53 2.33 -2.53
CA GLN A 119 5.10 3.57 -1.90
C GLN A 119 6.27 4.54 -1.68
N ALA A 120 7.46 4.06 -1.31
CA ALA A 120 8.65 4.90 -1.27
C ALA A 120 8.93 5.55 -2.63
N TYR A 121 8.87 4.78 -3.71
CA TYR A 121 9.00 5.32 -5.06
C TYR A 121 7.88 6.31 -5.40
N CYS A 122 6.62 5.97 -5.08
CA CYS A 122 5.48 6.83 -5.38
C CYS A 122 5.59 8.20 -4.70
N HIS A 123 5.80 8.22 -3.39
CA HIS A 123 5.93 9.46 -2.61
C HIS A 123 7.21 10.24 -2.97
N GLY A 124 8.34 9.55 -3.14
CA GLY A 124 9.59 10.16 -3.56
C GLY A 124 9.51 10.87 -4.92
N THR A 125 8.75 10.32 -5.88
CA THR A 125 8.58 10.95 -7.21
C THR A 125 7.53 12.08 -7.25
N GLN A 126 6.85 12.36 -6.14
CA GLN A 126 5.89 13.46 -5.99
C GLN A 126 6.46 14.66 -5.23
N LEU A 127 7.69 14.53 -4.69
CA LEU A 127 8.35 15.55 -3.88
C LEU A 127 8.60 16.86 -4.64
N PHE A 128 8.93 16.74 -5.92
CA PHE A 128 9.20 17.88 -6.80
C PHE A 128 8.26 17.89 -7.99
N LYS A 129 7.90 19.09 -8.45
CA LYS A 129 7.20 19.26 -9.73
C LYS A 129 8.08 18.67 -10.83
N ARG A 130 7.54 17.72 -11.59
CA ARG A 130 8.26 17.10 -12.70
C ARG A 130 8.50 18.15 -13.79
N ALA A 131 9.74 18.29 -14.21
CA ALA A 131 10.11 19.14 -15.33
C ALA A 131 9.42 18.64 -16.63
N PRO A 132 9.10 19.53 -17.58
CA PRO A 132 8.39 19.17 -18.81
C PRO A 132 9.10 18.10 -19.67
N ASN A 133 10.43 17.96 -19.56
CA ASN A 133 11.24 16.96 -20.26
C ASN A 133 11.70 15.77 -19.39
N HIS A 134 11.03 15.50 -18.26
CA HIS A 134 11.46 14.43 -17.37
C HIS A 134 11.26 13.04 -18.00
N ARG A 135 12.35 12.28 -18.19
CA ARG A 135 12.29 10.90 -18.70
C ARG A 135 11.60 9.99 -17.70
N ARG A 136 10.34 9.66 -17.99
CA ARG A 136 9.45 8.93 -17.10
C ARG A 136 9.78 7.44 -16.93
N LYS A 137 10.44 6.83 -17.92
CA LYS A 137 10.76 5.39 -17.99
C LYS A 137 12.16 5.08 -17.46
N THR A 138 12.49 5.57 -16.27
CA THR A 138 13.75 5.24 -15.59
C THR A 138 13.80 3.76 -15.20
N LEU A 139 14.99 3.26 -14.85
CA LEU A 139 15.14 1.90 -14.33
C LEU A 139 14.26 1.66 -13.10
N LEU A 140 14.23 2.63 -12.16
CA LEU A 140 13.38 2.59 -10.98
C LEU A 140 11.90 2.52 -11.33
N TRP A 141 11.46 3.26 -12.35
CA TRP A 141 10.09 3.15 -12.84
C TRP A 141 9.79 1.74 -13.37
N ARG A 142 10.70 1.14 -14.13
CA ARG A 142 10.52 -0.22 -14.68
C ARG A 142 10.46 -1.27 -13.57
N LEU A 143 11.38 -1.21 -12.60
CA LEU A 143 11.38 -2.12 -11.45
C LEU A 143 10.09 -2.00 -10.64
N ASN A 144 9.66 -0.77 -10.33
CA ASN A 144 8.40 -0.57 -9.63
C ASN A 144 7.20 -1.08 -10.45
N THR A 145 7.18 -0.81 -11.77
CA THR A 145 6.04 -1.13 -12.63
C THR A 145 5.91 -2.61 -12.94
N PHE A 146 7.01 -3.30 -13.20
CA PHE A 146 7.01 -4.69 -13.68
C PHE A 146 7.37 -5.72 -12.60
N VAL A 147 7.91 -5.28 -11.45
CA VAL A 147 8.27 -6.19 -10.35
C VAL A 147 7.45 -5.87 -9.10
N ALA A 148 7.59 -4.65 -8.55
CA ALA A 148 6.96 -4.33 -7.26
C ALA A 148 5.43 -4.31 -7.33
N LEU A 149 4.83 -3.64 -8.33
CA LEU A 149 3.37 -3.55 -8.45
C LEU A 149 2.70 -4.91 -8.71
N PRO A 150 3.18 -5.77 -9.63
CA PRO A 150 2.62 -7.11 -9.78
C PRO A 150 2.78 -7.97 -8.53
N ALA A 151 3.95 -7.93 -7.88
CA ALA A 151 4.16 -8.64 -6.62
C ALA A 151 3.21 -8.16 -5.51
N LEU A 152 2.97 -6.85 -5.42
CA LEU A 152 1.99 -6.27 -4.49
C LEU A 152 0.59 -6.80 -4.76
N TYR A 153 0.13 -6.80 -6.01
CA TYR A 153 -1.22 -7.27 -6.33
C TYR A 153 -1.43 -8.77 -6.12
N ILE A 154 -0.43 -9.57 -6.46
CA ILE A 154 -0.50 -11.02 -6.24
C ILE A 154 -0.48 -11.32 -4.74
N SER A 155 0.38 -10.64 -3.97
CA SER A 155 0.46 -10.86 -2.53
C SER A 155 -0.80 -10.41 -1.79
N GLU A 156 -1.38 -9.26 -2.13
CA GLU A 156 -2.68 -8.81 -1.61
C GLU A 156 -3.79 -9.83 -1.89
N PHE A 157 -3.86 -10.35 -3.12
CA PHE A 157 -4.84 -11.38 -3.48
C PHE A 157 -4.66 -12.66 -2.66
N CYS A 158 -3.41 -13.13 -2.51
CA CYS A 158 -3.13 -14.30 -1.69
C CYS A 158 -3.50 -14.09 -0.23
N LEU A 159 -3.22 -12.91 0.34
CA LEU A 159 -3.61 -12.56 1.71
C LEU A 159 -5.13 -12.54 1.88
N LEU A 160 -5.86 -11.98 0.91
CA LEU A 160 -7.32 -11.97 0.91
C LEU A 160 -7.90 -13.39 0.88
N LEU A 161 -7.33 -14.25 0.03
CA LEU A 161 -7.74 -15.66 -0.07
C LEU A 161 -7.46 -16.42 1.23
N LEU A 162 -6.28 -16.22 1.83
CA LEU A 162 -5.93 -16.84 3.11
C LEU A 162 -6.83 -16.36 4.25
N ASN A 163 -7.16 -15.07 4.29
CA ASN A 163 -8.06 -14.50 5.29
C ASN A 163 -9.49 -15.06 5.19
N LEU A 164 -9.94 -15.43 3.99
CA LEU A 164 -11.22 -16.12 3.80
C LEU A 164 -11.19 -17.59 4.20
N GLN A 165 -10.04 -18.26 4.05
CA GLN A 165 -9.86 -19.66 4.44
C GLN A 165 -9.69 -19.84 5.95
N PHE A 166 -9.00 -18.91 6.61
CA PHE A 166 -8.68 -18.95 8.03
C PHE A 166 -9.37 -17.77 8.74
N PRO A 167 -10.66 -17.89 9.08
CA PRO A 167 -11.37 -16.83 9.79
C PRO A 167 -10.76 -16.62 11.17
N ASN A 168 -10.49 -15.36 11.51
CA ASN A 168 -10.04 -14.95 12.83
C ASN A 168 -11.26 -14.68 13.75
N TYR A 169 -11.03 -14.55 15.06
CA TYR A 169 -12.07 -14.29 16.07
C TYR A 169 -12.86 -13.00 15.81
N HIS A 170 -12.25 -12.03 15.14
CA HIS A 170 -12.89 -10.76 14.75
C HIS A 170 -13.64 -10.82 13.40
N THR A 171 -13.73 -12.00 12.77
CA THR A 171 -14.42 -12.15 11.48
C THR A 171 -15.93 -12.14 11.70
N THR A 172 -16.58 -11.04 11.33
CA THR A 172 -18.04 -10.94 11.31
C THR A 172 -18.62 -11.45 9.98
N GLU A 173 -19.88 -11.87 9.98
CA GLU A 173 -20.60 -12.29 8.75
C GLU A 173 -20.58 -11.19 7.68
N LEU A 174 -20.69 -9.92 8.10
CA LEU A 174 -20.59 -8.78 7.20
C LEU A 174 -19.19 -8.67 6.60
N LEU A 175 -18.13 -8.80 7.40
CA LEU A 175 -16.75 -8.75 6.90
C LEU A 175 -16.46 -9.90 5.93
N ARG A 176 -16.98 -11.10 6.21
CA ARG A 176 -16.86 -12.26 5.31
C ARG A 176 -17.53 -12.00 3.96
N ALA A 177 -18.75 -11.47 3.95
CA ALA A 177 -19.46 -11.12 2.72
C ALA A 177 -18.71 -10.05 1.92
N VAL A 178 -18.18 -9.01 2.59
CA VAL A 178 -17.35 -7.98 1.95
C VAL A 178 -16.10 -8.60 1.34
N ASN A 179 -15.36 -9.43 2.08
CA ASN A 179 -14.14 -10.08 1.59
C ASN A 179 -14.40 -10.96 0.36
N GLN A 180 -15.53 -11.68 0.32
CA GLN A 180 -15.94 -12.48 -0.84
C GLN A 180 -16.23 -11.61 -2.07
N VAL A 181 -16.97 -10.50 -1.90
CA VAL A 181 -17.22 -9.55 -2.99
C VAL A 181 -15.91 -8.97 -3.50
N VAL A 182 -15.03 -8.51 -2.59
CA VAL A 182 -13.71 -7.98 -2.94
C VAL A 182 -12.91 -9.02 -3.72
N LEU A 183 -12.92 -10.30 -3.31
CA LEU A 183 -12.17 -11.36 -3.98
C LEU A 183 -12.59 -11.53 -5.45
N VAL A 184 -13.89 -11.48 -5.74
CA VAL A 184 -14.41 -11.61 -7.11
C VAL A 184 -14.01 -10.41 -7.97
N ILE A 185 -14.09 -9.19 -7.43
CA ILE A 185 -13.82 -7.96 -8.19
C ILE A 185 -12.33 -7.57 -8.22
N TYR A 186 -11.49 -8.18 -7.37
CA TYR A 186 -10.11 -7.77 -7.15
C TYR A 186 -9.30 -7.78 -8.46
N PHE A 187 -9.24 -8.92 -9.15
CA PHE A 187 -8.45 -9.05 -10.38
C PHE A 187 -8.92 -8.10 -11.50
N PRO A 188 -10.22 -8.02 -11.85
CA PRO A 188 -10.71 -7.06 -12.83
C PRO A 188 -10.31 -5.61 -12.51
N VAL A 189 -10.47 -5.19 -11.25
CA VAL A 189 -10.17 -3.82 -10.82
C VAL A 189 -8.65 -3.57 -10.81
N ALA A 190 -7.86 -4.51 -10.28
CA ALA A 190 -6.40 -4.42 -10.26
C ALA A 190 -5.82 -4.33 -11.68
N LEU A 191 -6.28 -5.17 -12.61
CA LEU A 191 -5.83 -5.17 -14.00
C LEU A 191 -6.22 -3.90 -14.75
N THR A 192 -7.44 -3.40 -14.57
CA THR A 192 -7.86 -2.14 -15.19
C THR A 192 -7.05 -0.95 -14.65
N CYS A 193 -6.78 -0.90 -13.34
CA CYS A 193 -5.90 0.07 -12.73
C CYS A 193 -4.46 -0.03 -13.23
N TYR A 194 -3.92 -1.25 -13.35
CA TYR A 194 -2.57 -1.51 -13.83
C TYR A 194 -2.40 -1.12 -15.30
N ARG A 195 -3.34 -1.50 -16.17
CA ARG A 195 -3.37 -1.08 -17.58
C ARG A 195 -3.42 0.44 -17.73
N LYS A 196 -4.28 1.12 -16.97
CA LYS A 196 -4.35 2.59 -16.96
C LYS A 196 -3.04 3.24 -16.49
N PHE A 197 -2.32 2.61 -15.57
CA PHE A 197 -1.03 3.10 -15.11
C PHE A 197 0.05 2.99 -16.18
N ILE A 198 0.15 1.84 -16.85
CA ILE A 198 1.09 1.63 -17.95
C ILE A 198 0.76 2.55 -19.13
N ALA A 199 -0.52 2.64 -19.52
CA ALA A 199 -0.94 3.47 -20.66
C ALA A 199 -0.69 4.97 -20.44
N ARG A 200 -0.71 5.42 -19.18
CA ARG A 200 -0.39 6.81 -18.81
C ARG A 200 1.10 7.04 -18.60
N GLY A 201 1.96 6.00 -18.59
CA GLY A 201 3.38 6.05 -18.26
C GLY A 201 4.29 6.22 -19.47
#